data_AF-A0A7X3VCG1-F1
#
_entry.id   AF-A0A7X3VCG1-F1
#
_cell.length_a   1.000
_cell.length_b   1.000
_cell.length_c   1.000
_cell.angle_alpha   90.00
_cell.angle_beta   90.00
_cell.angle_gamma   90.00
#
_symmetry.space_group_name_H-M   'P 1'
#
loop_
_entity.id
_entity.type
_entity.pdbx_description
1 polymer ?
#
loop_
_entity_poly.entity_id
_entity_poly.type
_entity_poly.pdbx_seq_one_letter_code
_entity_poly.pdbx_strand_id
1 'polypeptide(L)'
;MTGSTKTDESKLSLDQILSIRPLVAAETPRWSPDGSRIVFVSSRQGDTAELWSVPADGGFPARLTEGAGAGDSVPRIPLWSPDGVYVSCVSRKSGNDEVWLWPVNGDAGFQLTSLGGRIHSMNWSPDGRSVTVSCNRYGSYDIYVVEVLSGKSVRLTEGPLYAVNPVFTPDGLHIL
;
A
#
# COMPACT_ATOMS: atom_id res chain seq x y z
N MET A 1 -47.51 -3.53 -27.27
CA MET A 1 -47.18 -2.54 -26.22
C MET A 1 -47.50 -3.22 -24.90
N THR A 2 -46.65 -3.43 -23.91
CA THR A 2 -45.34 -2.95 -23.42
C THR A 2 -45.09 -3.84 -22.17
N GLY A 3 -43.91 -4.18 -21.67
CA GLY A 3 -42.51 -3.91 -21.96
C GLY A 3 -41.69 -4.88 -21.10
N SER A 4 -40.57 -5.36 -21.63
CA SER A 4 -39.62 -6.21 -20.92
C SER A 4 -38.89 -5.38 -19.87
N THR A 5 -38.95 -5.80 -18.61
CA THR A 5 -38.12 -5.27 -17.53
C THR A 5 -36.68 -5.72 -17.74
N LYS A 6 -35.83 -4.77 -18.17
CA LYS A 6 -34.37 -4.90 -18.15
C LYS A 6 -33.91 -5.07 -16.69
N THR A 7 -33.26 -6.19 -16.41
CA THR A 7 -32.47 -6.38 -15.19
C THR A 7 -31.26 -5.45 -15.27
N ASP A 8 -31.08 -4.61 -14.23
CA ASP A 8 -29.96 -3.69 -14.09
C ASP A 8 -28.70 -4.47 -13.65
N GLU A 9 -27.75 -4.66 -14.58
CA GLU A 9 -26.50 -5.42 -14.40
C GLU A 9 -25.36 -4.57 -13.81
N SER A 10 -25.52 -3.91 -12.66
CA SER A 10 -24.45 -3.01 -12.20
C SER A 10 -24.16 -2.95 -10.70
N LYS A 11 -24.59 -3.93 -9.89
CA LYS A 11 -24.19 -4.01 -8.47
C LYS A 11 -23.78 -5.40 -8.07
N LEU A 12 -22.58 -5.51 -7.48
CA LEU A 12 -22.12 -6.75 -6.86
C LEU A 12 -23.12 -7.17 -5.78
N SER A 13 -23.50 -8.45 -5.77
CA SER A 13 -24.42 -8.99 -4.77
C SER A 13 -23.74 -9.08 -3.40
N LEU A 14 -24.55 -9.13 -2.34
CA LEU A 14 -24.05 -9.29 -0.97
C LEU A 14 -23.18 -10.55 -0.84
N ASP A 15 -23.57 -11.63 -1.52
CA ASP A 15 -22.80 -12.88 -1.55
C ASP A 15 -21.46 -12.73 -2.28
N GLN A 16 -21.38 -11.89 -3.31
CA GLN A 16 -20.12 -11.60 -4.00
C GLN A 16 -19.18 -10.77 -3.12
N ILE A 17 -19.72 -9.81 -2.36
CA ILE A 17 -18.97 -9.04 -1.36
C ILE A 17 -18.44 -9.97 -0.25
N LEU A 18 -19.28 -10.88 0.23
CA LEU A 18 -18.92 -11.86 1.27
C LEU A 18 -18.01 -12.99 0.76
N SER A 19 -17.93 -13.20 -0.57
CA SER A 19 -17.01 -14.14 -1.20
C SER A 19 -15.59 -13.61 -1.35
N ILE A 20 -15.37 -12.31 -1.12
CA ILE A 20 -14.03 -11.75 -0.95
C ILE A 20 -13.47 -12.40 0.30
N ARG A 21 -12.70 -13.48 0.11
CA ARG A 21 -11.97 -14.10 1.20
C ARG A 21 -10.99 -13.04 1.70
N PRO A 22 -11.21 -12.48 2.90
CA PRO A 22 -10.18 -11.65 3.49
C PRO A 22 -9.06 -12.64 3.81
N LEU A 23 -7.93 -12.52 3.12
CA LEU A 23 -6.69 -12.99 3.70
C LEU A 23 -6.47 -12.07 4.91
N VAL A 24 -7.00 -12.49 6.05
CA VAL A 24 -6.77 -11.85 7.35
C VAL A 24 -5.30 -12.05 7.69
N ALA A 25 -4.47 -11.22 7.08
CA ALA A 25 -3.06 -11.06 7.36
C ALA A 25 -2.58 -9.72 6.78
N ALA A 26 -2.89 -8.65 7.53
CA ALA A 26 -2.25 -7.33 7.51
C ALA A 26 -2.61 -6.32 6.39
N GLU A 27 -3.45 -5.38 6.84
CA GLU A 27 -3.68 -3.99 6.40
C GLU A 27 -4.87 -3.72 5.47
N THR A 28 -5.69 -2.77 5.93
CA THR A 28 -7.05 -2.49 5.49
C THR A 28 -7.08 -1.94 4.05
N PRO A 29 -8.18 -2.16 3.30
CA PRO A 29 -8.38 -1.45 2.05
C PRO A 29 -8.24 0.07 2.26
N ARG A 30 -7.63 0.77 1.29
CA ARG A 30 -7.39 2.23 1.38
C ARG A 30 -7.99 2.97 0.20
N TRP A 31 -8.69 4.05 0.51
CA TRP A 31 -9.19 4.99 -0.49
C TRP A 31 -8.02 5.69 -1.20
N SER A 32 -8.17 5.93 -2.50
CA SER A 32 -7.34 6.89 -3.23
C SER A 32 -7.61 8.32 -2.72
N PRO A 33 -6.66 9.25 -2.88
CA PRO A 33 -6.81 10.62 -2.36
C PRO A 33 -8.00 11.37 -2.94
N ASP A 34 -8.35 11.09 -4.20
CA ASP A 34 -9.51 11.64 -4.91
C ASP A 34 -10.83 10.92 -4.59
N GLY A 35 -10.78 9.86 -3.78
CA GLY A 35 -11.95 9.04 -3.42
C GLY A 35 -12.51 8.19 -4.55
N SER A 36 -11.85 8.13 -5.72
CA SER A 36 -12.38 7.41 -6.89
C SER A 36 -12.13 5.90 -6.85
N ARG A 37 -11.21 5.43 -6.01
CA ARG A 37 -10.76 4.03 -5.96
C ARG A 37 -10.46 3.55 -4.55
N ILE A 38 -10.44 2.23 -4.40
CA ILE A 38 -9.98 1.54 -3.19
C ILE A 38 -8.87 0.56 -3.59
N VAL A 39 -7.69 0.64 -2.96
CA VAL A 39 -6.59 -0.33 -3.11
C VAL A 39 -6.67 -1.40 -2.01
N PHE A 40 -6.33 -2.64 -2.35
CA PHE A 40 -6.33 -3.79 -1.44
C PHE A 40 -5.40 -4.89 -1.95
N VAL A 41 -5.06 -5.83 -1.07
CA VAL A 41 -4.23 -7.00 -1.41
C VAL A 41 -5.10 -8.16 -1.86
N SER A 42 -4.74 -8.85 -2.95
CA SER A 42 -5.46 -10.03 -3.42
C SER A 42 -4.59 -10.99 -4.24
N SER A 43 -4.78 -12.29 -4.04
CA SER A 43 -4.21 -13.37 -4.84
C SER A 43 -5.20 -13.90 -5.90
N ARG A 44 -6.11 -13.05 -6.38
CA ARG A 44 -7.20 -13.48 -7.28
C ARG A 44 -6.76 -13.98 -8.66
N GLN A 45 -5.52 -13.69 -9.06
CA GLN A 45 -4.99 -14.05 -10.38
C GLN A 45 -3.56 -14.58 -10.25
N GLY A 46 -3.46 -15.82 -9.77
CA GLY A 46 -2.18 -16.55 -9.60
C GLY A 46 -1.88 -16.91 -8.15
N ASP A 47 -0.70 -17.48 -7.94
CA ASP A 47 -0.30 -18.03 -6.64
C ASP A 47 0.23 -16.98 -5.65
N THR A 48 0.52 -15.77 -6.13
CA THR A 48 1.09 -14.68 -5.32
C THR A 48 0.08 -13.55 -5.09
N ALA A 49 0.17 -12.92 -3.92
CA ALA A 49 -0.67 -11.78 -3.56
C ALA A 49 -0.12 -10.48 -4.15
N GLU A 50 -1.00 -9.65 -4.70
CA GLU A 50 -0.64 -8.40 -5.38
C GLU A 50 -1.54 -7.27 -4.88
N LEU A 51 -1.18 -6.01 -5.19
CA LEU A 51 -2.10 -4.90 -4.99
C LEU A 51 -3.07 -4.82 -6.17
N TRP A 52 -4.33 -4.64 -5.83
CA TRP A 52 -5.43 -4.44 -6.74
C TRP A 52 -6.17 -3.18 -6.35
N SER A 53 -6.84 -2.54 -7.31
CA SER A 53 -7.78 -1.47 -7.01
C SER A 53 -9.11 -1.67 -7.70
N VAL A 54 -10.17 -1.18 -7.07
CA VAL A 54 -11.54 -1.20 -7.61
C VAL A 54 -12.10 0.23 -7.59
N PRO A 55 -12.94 0.61 -8.57
CA PRO A 55 -13.65 1.88 -8.52
C PRO A 55 -14.55 1.98 -7.28
N ALA A 56 -14.69 3.19 -6.75
CA ALA A 56 -15.49 3.53 -5.58
C ALA A 56 -16.99 3.24 -5.75
N ASP A 57 -17.48 3.44 -6.96
CA ASP A 57 -18.86 3.18 -7.38
C ASP A 57 -19.10 1.70 -7.72
N GLY A 58 -18.06 0.86 -7.63
CA GLY A 58 -18.10 -0.56 -7.96
C GLY A 58 -17.61 -0.85 -9.38
N GLY A 59 -17.50 -2.15 -9.70
CA GLY A 59 -16.98 -2.62 -10.98
C GLY A 59 -15.86 -3.64 -10.83
N PHE A 60 -15.08 -3.84 -11.89
CA PHE A 60 -14.03 -4.86 -11.92
C PHE A 60 -12.71 -4.33 -11.36
N PRO A 61 -12.07 -5.07 -10.43
CA PRO A 61 -10.75 -4.70 -9.94
C PRO A 61 -9.67 -4.84 -11.01
N ALA A 62 -8.72 -3.90 -11.02
CA ALA A 62 -7.51 -3.95 -11.83
C ALA A 62 -6.27 -4.19 -10.96
N ARG A 63 -5.34 -5.01 -11.44
CA ARG A 63 -4.04 -5.24 -10.79
C ARG A 63 -3.18 -3.98 -10.94
N LEU A 64 -2.52 -3.57 -9.87
CA LEU A 64 -1.63 -2.40 -9.86
C LEU A 64 -0.14 -2.76 -9.77
N THR A 65 0.17 -3.97 -9.31
CA THR A 65 1.56 -4.39 -9.08
C THR A 65 1.86 -5.71 -9.75
N GLU A 66 3.12 -5.86 -10.18
CA GLU A 66 3.68 -7.12 -10.64
C GLU A 66 4.84 -7.55 -9.74
N GLY A 67 4.73 -8.75 -9.17
CA GLY A 67 5.75 -9.36 -8.32
C GLY A 67 5.81 -8.80 -6.90
N ALA A 68 4.81 -8.05 -6.43
CA ALA A 68 4.82 -7.52 -5.06
C ALA A 68 4.74 -8.65 -4.02
N GLY A 69 4.14 -9.78 -4.37
CA GLY A 69 4.08 -10.99 -3.54
C GLY A 69 5.10 -12.08 -3.90
N ALA A 70 6.18 -11.76 -4.60
CA ALA A 70 7.19 -12.75 -4.97
C ALA A 70 7.83 -13.42 -3.73
N GLY A 71 8.19 -14.70 -3.87
CA GLY A 71 8.85 -15.48 -2.80
C GLY A 71 7.94 -15.80 -1.61
N ASP A 72 6.66 -16.11 -1.87
CA ASP A 72 5.62 -16.37 -0.86
C ASP A 72 5.38 -15.20 0.11
N SER A 73 5.79 -14.00 -0.28
CA SER A 73 5.50 -12.77 0.46
C SER A 73 4.07 -12.31 0.19
N VAL A 74 3.42 -11.76 1.22
CA VAL A 74 2.18 -10.98 1.04
C VAL A 74 2.58 -9.50 1.15
N PRO A 75 2.32 -8.66 0.14
CA PRO A 75 2.55 -7.23 0.27
C PRO A 75 1.67 -6.66 1.40
N ARG A 76 2.24 -5.81 2.23
CA ARG A 76 1.57 -5.23 3.40
C ARG A 76 1.50 -3.71 3.26
N ILE A 77 0.62 -3.06 4.00
CA ILE A 77 0.56 -1.59 4.08
C ILE A 77 0.31 -0.95 2.70
N PRO A 78 -0.76 -1.34 1.97
CA PRO A 78 -1.06 -0.71 0.70
C PRO A 78 -1.44 0.76 0.94
N LEU A 79 -0.77 1.69 0.28
CA LEU A 79 -1.04 3.13 0.38
C LEU A 79 -1.02 3.75 -1.01
N TRP A 80 -1.85 4.77 -1.22
CA TRP A 80 -1.68 5.71 -2.33
C TRP A 80 -0.72 6.81 -1.91
N SER A 81 0.08 7.31 -2.85
CA SER A 81 0.72 8.62 -2.67
C SER A 81 -0.36 9.71 -2.59
N PRO A 82 -0.11 10.84 -1.90
CA PRO A 82 -1.10 11.91 -1.73
C PRO A 82 -1.60 12.53 -3.04
N ASP A 83 -0.76 12.52 -4.08
CA ASP A 83 -1.07 12.98 -5.44
C ASP A 83 -1.71 11.89 -6.31
N GLY A 84 -1.84 10.66 -5.80
CA GLY A 84 -2.45 9.53 -6.50
C GLY A 84 -1.64 8.96 -7.65
N VAL A 85 -0.38 9.36 -7.84
CA VAL A 85 0.45 8.89 -8.98
C VAL A 85 1.20 7.59 -8.70
N TYR A 86 1.33 7.21 -7.42
CA TYR A 86 1.92 5.94 -6.98
C TYR A 86 0.97 5.16 -6.08
N VAL A 87 1.12 3.84 -6.12
CA VAL A 87 0.79 2.98 -4.98
C VAL A 87 2.05 2.42 -4.36
N SER A 88 2.06 2.30 -3.05
CA SER A 88 3.16 1.74 -2.29
C SER A 88 2.72 0.58 -1.41
N CYS A 89 3.65 -0.33 -1.13
CA CYS A 89 3.50 -1.33 -0.09
C CYS A 89 4.86 -1.71 0.50
N VAL A 90 4.83 -2.38 1.64
CA VAL A 90 5.96 -3.15 2.16
C VAL A 90 5.96 -4.53 1.50
N SER A 91 7.06 -4.89 0.84
CA SER A 91 7.24 -6.19 0.18
C SER A 91 8.62 -6.77 0.48
N ARG A 92 8.70 -8.12 0.53
CA ARG A 92 9.95 -8.88 0.66
C ARG A 92 10.54 -9.36 -0.65
N LYS A 93 10.08 -8.85 -1.80
CA LYS A 93 10.52 -9.34 -3.12
C LYS A 93 12.03 -9.22 -3.38
N SER A 94 12.77 -8.42 -2.60
CA SER A 94 14.25 -8.33 -2.62
C SER A 94 14.95 -8.99 -1.43
N GLY A 95 14.22 -9.73 -0.59
CA GLY A 95 14.77 -10.52 0.53
C GLY A 95 14.49 -9.95 1.92
N ASN A 96 14.33 -8.63 2.08
CA ASN A 96 13.94 -7.96 3.33
C ASN A 96 12.64 -7.16 3.17
N ASP A 97 12.00 -6.76 4.27
CA ASP A 97 10.89 -5.81 4.19
C ASP A 97 11.42 -4.48 3.66
N GLU A 98 10.93 -4.07 2.50
CA GLU A 98 11.26 -2.77 1.92
C GLU A 98 9.99 -2.10 1.42
N VAL A 99 10.01 -0.76 1.38
CA VAL A 99 8.97 0.03 0.72
C VAL A 99 9.22 -0.01 -0.79
N TRP A 100 8.19 -0.40 -1.52
CA TRP A 100 8.17 -0.44 -2.97
C TRP A 100 7.06 0.46 -3.50
N LEU A 101 7.33 1.14 -4.62
CA LEU A 101 6.41 2.06 -5.28
C LEU A 101 6.14 1.59 -6.72
N TRP A 102 4.89 1.63 -7.14
CA TRP A 102 4.48 1.41 -8.53
C TRP A 102 3.76 2.66 -9.05
N PRO A 103 4.17 3.20 -10.22
CA PRO A 103 3.42 4.24 -10.88
C PRO A 103 2.04 3.70 -11.30
N VAL A 104 0.97 4.45 -11.04
CA VAL A 104 -0.40 4.02 -11.34
C VAL A 104 -0.66 3.87 -12.83
N ASN A 105 0.02 4.69 -13.65
CA ASN A 105 -0.08 4.69 -15.12
C ASN A 105 1.23 4.29 -15.81
N GLY A 106 2.12 3.57 -15.12
CA GLY A 106 3.44 3.18 -15.65
C GLY A 106 3.71 1.69 -15.51
N ASP A 107 4.82 1.25 -16.10
CA ASP A 107 5.01 -0.17 -16.38
C ASP A 107 5.67 -0.96 -15.23
N ALA A 108 6.62 -0.36 -14.50
CA ALA A 108 7.41 -1.08 -13.50
C ALA A 108 7.53 -0.34 -12.17
N GLY A 109 7.38 -1.09 -11.08
CA GLY A 109 7.65 -0.58 -9.73
C GLY A 109 9.12 -0.63 -9.36
N PHE A 110 9.52 0.24 -8.45
CA PHE A 110 10.89 0.37 -7.96
C PHE A 110 10.96 0.24 -6.43
N GLN A 111 12.11 -0.22 -5.95
CA GLN A 111 12.40 -0.32 -4.53
C GLN A 111 12.81 1.06 -4.03
N LEU A 112 12.04 1.63 -3.09
CA LEU A 112 12.35 2.95 -2.52
C LEU A 112 13.37 2.84 -1.39
N THR A 113 13.27 1.80 -0.56
CA THR A 113 14.15 1.63 0.61
C THR A 113 15.09 0.44 0.48
N SER A 114 16.25 0.53 1.11
CA SER A 114 17.15 -0.61 1.38
C SER A 114 17.55 -0.60 2.87
N LEU A 115 16.55 -0.57 3.75
CA LEU A 115 16.76 -0.48 5.19
C LEU A 115 17.25 -1.80 5.79
N GLY A 116 16.97 -2.95 5.18
CA GLY A 116 17.54 -4.24 5.60
C GLY A 116 17.06 -4.74 6.96
N GLY A 117 15.89 -4.29 7.41
CA GLY A 117 15.22 -4.77 8.62
C GLY A 117 13.76 -5.12 8.33
N ARG A 118 12.98 -5.44 9.37
CA ARG A 118 11.52 -5.50 9.27
C ARG A 118 10.95 -4.10 9.32
N ILE A 119 9.91 -3.86 8.53
CA ILE A 119 9.16 -2.60 8.55
C ILE A 119 7.84 -2.85 9.25
N HIS A 120 7.60 -2.14 10.35
CA HIS A 120 6.35 -2.26 11.08
C HIS A 120 5.23 -1.45 10.44
N SER A 121 5.52 -0.20 10.07
CA SER A 121 4.56 0.79 9.57
C SER A 121 5.26 1.78 8.65
N MET A 122 4.49 2.39 7.74
CA MET A 122 4.93 3.54 6.94
C MET A 122 3.77 4.51 6.71
N ASN A 123 4.08 5.79 6.48
CA ASN A 123 3.11 6.80 6.04
C ASN A 123 3.76 7.79 5.08
N TRP A 124 2.96 8.33 4.15
CA TRP A 124 3.40 9.40 3.25
C TRP A 124 3.40 10.75 3.97
N SER A 125 4.34 11.63 3.61
CA SER A 125 4.21 13.06 3.89
C SER A 125 3.04 13.64 3.11
N PRO A 126 2.35 14.69 3.61
CA PRO A 126 1.21 15.28 2.91
C PRO A 126 1.55 15.80 1.51
N ASP A 127 2.79 16.25 1.30
CA ASP A 127 3.29 16.74 0.01
C ASP A 127 3.78 15.64 -0.94
N GLY A 128 3.77 14.37 -0.50
CA GLY A 128 4.19 13.21 -1.28
C GLY A 128 5.69 13.09 -1.52
N ARG A 129 6.52 13.95 -0.93
CA ARG A 129 7.97 13.94 -1.19
C ARG A 129 8.76 12.99 -0.31
N SER A 130 8.18 12.53 0.79
CA SER A 130 8.84 11.64 1.74
C SER A 130 7.87 10.60 2.29
N VAL A 131 8.43 9.54 2.87
CA VAL A 131 7.69 8.59 3.70
C VAL A 131 8.37 8.46 5.06
N THR A 132 7.57 8.39 6.13
CA THR A 132 8.04 7.89 7.42
C THR A 132 7.99 6.38 7.41
N VAL A 133 8.98 5.74 8.04
CA VAL A 133 9.09 4.27 8.13
C VAL A 133 9.52 3.90 9.54
N SER A 134 8.83 2.96 10.17
CA SER A 134 9.29 2.32 11.40
C SER A 134 10.02 1.02 11.04
N CYS A 135 11.33 0.95 11.29
CA CYS A 135 12.17 -0.19 10.90
C CYS A 135 13.09 -0.66 12.03
N ASN A 136 13.25 -1.98 12.19
CA ASN A 136 14.09 -2.56 13.25
C ASN A 136 15.50 -2.97 12.82
N ARG A 137 16.08 -2.29 11.83
CA ARG A 137 17.43 -2.58 11.28
C ARG A 137 18.50 -2.81 12.36
N TYR A 138 18.44 -2.09 13.48
CA TYR A 138 19.43 -2.14 14.55
C TYR A 138 18.91 -2.79 15.85
N GLY A 139 17.85 -3.61 15.76
CA GLY A 139 17.30 -4.37 16.87
C GLY A 139 15.96 -3.83 17.37
N SER A 140 15.90 -2.57 17.81
CA SER A 140 14.66 -1.86 18.13
C SER A 140 14.05 -1.19 16.90
N TYR A 141 12.73 -1.01 16.87
CA TYR A 141 12.08 -0.21 15.83
C TYR A 141 12.38 1.27 16.04
N ASP A 142 12.93 1.91 15.00
CA ASP A 142 13.19 3.34 14.95
C ASP A 142 12.44 4.00 13.81
N ILE A 143 12.23 5.31 13.92
CA ILE A 143 11.64 6.11 12.86
C ILE A 143 12.72 6.57 11.89
N TYR A 144 12.44 6.37 10.61
CA TYR A 144 13.20 6.88 9.48
C TYR A 144 12.31 7.81 8.66
N VAL A 145 12.90 8.83 8.06
CA VAL A 145 12.30 9.58 6.96
C VAL A 145 13.08 9.23 5.70
N VAL A 146 12.37 8.88 4.64
CA VAL A 146 12.94 8.48 3.35
C VAL A 146 12.40 9.40 2.28
N GLU A 147 13.30 10.03 1.52
CA GLU A 147 12.97 10.87 0.37
C GLU A 147 12.52 9.99 -0.80
N VAL A 148 11.37 10.33 -1.41
CA VAL A 148 10.78 9.62 -2.53
C VAL A 148 11.64 9.82 -3.80
N LEU A 149 11.70 8.81 -4.67
CA LEU A 149 12.57 8.69 -5.85
C LEU A 149 14.07 8.51 -5.57
N SER A 150 14.64 9.24 -4.61
CA SER A 150 16.07 9.13 -4.30
C SER A 150 16.37 7.95 -3.37
N GLY A 151 15.42 7.59 -2.49
CA GLY A 151 15.59 6.56 -1.47
C GLY A 151 16.55 6.97 -0.34
N LYS A 152 17.04 8.22 -0.32
CA LYS A 152 17.88 8.73 0.76
C LYS A 152 17.09 8.72 2.06
N SER A 153 17.69 8.19 3.12
CA SER A 153 17.02 8.03 4.41
C SER A 153 17.82 8.65 5.55
N VAL A 154 17.09 9.16 6.54
CA VAL A 154 17.63 9.67 7.81
C VAL A 154 16.90 8.97 8.94
N ARG A 155 17.63 8.45 9.92
CA ARG A 155 17.09 7.89 11.16
C ARG A 155 16.84 9.03 12.15
N LEU A 156 15.62 9.15 12.66
CA LEU A 156 15.21 10.22 13.57
C LEU A 156 15.23 9.82 15.05
N THR A 157 15.05 8.54 15.35
CA THR A 157 15.05 8.03 16.72
C THR A 157 16.15 7.02 16.92
N GLU A 158 16.68 6.97 18.14
CA GLU A 158 17.59 5.94 18.59
C GLU A 158 17.31 5.61 20.06
N GLY A 159 17.43 4.34 20.43
CA GLY A 159 17.28 3.91 21.80
C GLY A 159 16.68 2.52 21.95
N PRO A 160 16.50 2.05 23.19
CA PRO A 160 16.03 0.71 23.47
C PRO A 160 14.51 0.54 23.30
N LEU A 161 13.76 1.64 23.21
CA LEU A 161 12.29 1.62 23.07
C LEU A 161 11.89 1.52 21.60
N TYR A 162 10.72 0.93 21.35
CA TYR A 162 10.17 0.84 20.00
C TYR A 162 9.44 2.13 19.63
N ALA A 163 9.91 2.80 18.58
CA ALA A 163 9.19 3.88 17.91
C ALA A 163 8.43 3.29 16.70
N VAL A 164 7.11 3.40 16.74
CA VAL A 164 6.20 2.74 15.78
C VAL A 164 5.07 3.68 15.35
N ASN A 165 4.49 3.43 14.18
CA ASN A 165 3.36 4.16 13.60
C ASN A 165 3.58 5.66 13.41
N PRO A 166 4.75 6.08 12.86
CA PRO A 166 5.03 7.50 12.67
C PRO A 166 4.07 8.11 11.64
N VAL A 167 3.48 9.25 11.95
CA VAL A 167 2.64 10.01 11.01
C VAL A 167 3.10 11.45 10.93
N PHE A 168 3.12 12.01 9.73
CA PHE A 168 3.31 13.45 9.59
C PHE A 168 2.08 14.20 10.11
N THR A 169 2.32 15.36 10.71
CA THR A 169 1.25 16.35 10.91
C THR A 169 0.71 16.81 9.55
N PRO A 170 -0.54 17.29 9.47
CA PRO A 170 -1.14 17.72 8.19
C PRO A 170 -0.36 18.82 7.46
N ASP A 171 0.37 19.66 8.19
CA ASP A 171 1.26 20.69 7.64
C ASP A 171 2.61 20.13 7.15
N GLY A 172 2.92 18.86 7.43
CA GLY A 172 4.16 18.17 7.08
C GLY A 172 5.37 18.57 7.93
N LEU A 173 5.20 19.41 8.96
CA LEU A 173 6.32 20.01 9.71
C LEU A 173 6.82 19.14 10.86
N HIS A 174 5.98 18.24 11.37
CA HIS A 174 6.29 17.38 12.51
C HIS A 174 5.90 15.93 12.24
N ILE A 175 6.45 15.03 13.06
CA ILE A 175 6.10 13.62 13.08
C ILE A 175 5.62 13.28 14.49
N LEU A 176 4.46 12.63 14.58
CA LEU A 176 3.85 12.11 15.80
C LEU A 176 4.07 10.60 15.93
#